data_AF-A0A0M0KIM5-F1
#
_entry.id   AF-A0A0M0KIM5-F1
#
_cell.length_a   1.000
_cell.length_b   1.000
_cell.length_c   1.000
_cell.angle_alpha   90.00
_cell.angle_beta   90.00
_cell.angle_gamma   90.00
#
_symmetry.space_group_name_H-M   'P 1'
#
loop_
_entity.id
_entity.type
_entity.pdbx_description
1 polymer ?
#
loop_
_entity_poly.entity_id
_entity_poly.type
_entity_poly.pdbx_seq_one_letter_code
_entity_poly.pdbx_strand_id
1 'polypeptide(L)'
;MIIVLFTLGFVAYGSYTLFEKLQWTVTNFKGDPIPYSLGAFIFYAFIAYVFFSPVQTPLLSFMPLLYVTAIWVLGILDDIFGTTYPKGLKGHFKQAFVTKKPTTGVLKAGGTFIITLAVVFAFQPTSLQEFVRYILLLLLIPHGMNLFDTRPLRVWKLAFLFIVAFLPVLFYLPFDVLLYFVTVFYIVFVMEGHKKAMLGDNGATTVGAIIALVVIFHTGVTQQWIIALLFTAVTFLAERTSFTSIIERHSLLRLLDQIGVSTQE
;
A
#
# COMPACT_ATOMS: atom_id res chain seq x y z
N MET A 1 -13.47 3.89 19.12
CA MET A 1 -13.33 4.24 17.68
C MET A 1 -14.39 5.18 17.13
N ILE A 2 -15.60 5.27 17.73
CA ILE A 2 -16.72 6.05 17.17
C ILE A 2 -16.39 7.53 16.92
N ILE A 3 -15.75 8.24 17.86
CA ILE A 3 -15.41 9.66 17.68
C ILE A 3 -14.44 9.84 16.50
N VAL A 4 -13.44 8.96 16.39
CA VAL A 4 -12.44 8.96 15.31
C VAL A 4 -13.07 8.63 13.96
N LEU A 5 -14.15 7.85 13.92
CA LEU A 5 -14.85 7.57 12.68
C LEU A 5 -15.35 8.85 12.00
N PHE A 6 -15.83 9.83 12.78
CA PHE A 6 -16.31 11.10 12.24
C PHE A 6 -15.19 11.95 11.63
N THR A 7 -13.93 11.75 12.02
CA THR A 7 -12.80 12.51 11.46
C THR A 7 -12.39 12.01 10.08
N LEU A 8 -12.70 10.76 9.72
CA LEU A 8 -12.28 10.15 8.45
C LEU A 8 -12.75 10.95 7.23
N GLY A 9 -14.02 11.38 7.21
CA GLY A 9 -14.57 12.18 6.12
C GLY A 9 -13.88 13.55 5.99
N PHE A 10 -13.65 14.23 7.13
CA PHE A 10 -12.94 15.51 7.15
C PHE A 10 -11.50 15.38 6.68
N VAL A 11 -10.80 14.31 7.08
CA VAL A 11 -9.41 14.08 6.67
C VAL A 11 -9.32 13.70 5.20
N ALA A 12 -10.23 12.86 4.69
CA ALA A 12 -10.29 12.53 3.27
C ALA A 12 -10.54 13.77 2.40
N TYR A 13 -11.49 14.62 2.79
CA TYR A 13 -11.77 15.88 2.08
C TYR A 13 -10.64 16.91 2.24
N GLY A 14 -10.09 17.02 3.45
CA GLY A 14 -8.99 17.93 3.77
C GLY A 14 -7.70 17.56 3.01
N SER A 15 -7.35 16.28 2.95
CA SER A 15 -6.19 15.82 2.18
C SER A 15 -6.40 16.03 0.68
N TYR A 16 -7.60 15.74 0.15
CA TYR A 16 -7.96 16.05 -1.23
C TYR A 16 -7.74 17.53 -1.56
N THR A 17 -8.38 18.44 -0.81
CA THR A 17 -8.32 19.88 -1.07
C THR A 17 -6.91 20.46 -0.88
N LEU A 18 -6.14 19.96 0.09
CA LEU A 18 -4.76 20.37 0.30
C LEU A 18 -3.87 19.97 -0.87
N PHE A 19 -3.93 18.70 -1.30
CA PHE A 19 -3.07 18.19 -2.38
C PHE A 19 -3.41 18.84 -3.72
N GLU A 20 -4.69 19.09 -3.98
CA GLU A 20 -5.15 19.85 -5.15
C GLU A 20 -4.57 21.28 -5.15
N LYS A 21 -4.64 22.00 -4.03
CA LYS A 21 -4.05 23.34 -3.89
C LYS A 21 -2.53 23.37 -4.05
N LEU A 22 -1.85 22.34 -3.53
CA LEU A 22 -0.40 22.19 -3.67
C LEU A 22 0.04 21.67 -5.05
N GLN A 23 -0.92 21.38 -5.95
CA GLN A 23 -0.68 20.80 -7.27
C GLN A 23 0.04 19.44 -7.20
N TRP A 24 -0.11 18.71 -6.10
CA TRP A 24 0.37 17.33 -5.93
C TRP A 24 -0.61 16.36 -6.58
N THR A 25 -0.63 16.41 -7.91
CA THR A 25 -1.63 15.75 -8.75
C THR A 25 -1.00 14.97 -9.90
N VAL A 26 -1.73 13.99 -10.42
CA VAL A 26 -1.45 13.30 -11.69
C VAL A 26 -2.52 13.65 -12.70
N THR A 27 -2.15 13.71 -13.97
CA THR A 27 -3.12 13.80 -15.06
C THR A 27 -3.71 12.41 -15.33
N ASN A 28 -5.02 12.28 -15.25
CA ASN A 28 -5.72 11.05 -15.58
C ASN A 28 -5.76 10.81 -17.11
N PHE A 29 -6.33 9.68 -17.57
CA PHE A 29 -6.42 9.39 -19.01
C PHE A 29 -7.26 10.42 -19.80
N LYS A 30 -8.17 11.14 -19.13
CA LYS A 30 -9.03 12.19 -19.69
C LYS A 30 -8.38 13.57 -19.71
N GLY A 31 -7.21 13.73 -19.09
CA GLY A 31 -6.56 15.03 -18.94
C GLY A 31 -6.88 15.78 -17.63
N ASP A 32 -7.73 15.23 -16.76
CA ASP A 32 -8.07 15.89 -15.49
C ASP A 32 -6.99 15.67 -14.43
N PRO A 33 -6.63 16.71 -13.65
CA PRO A 33 -5.73 16.55 -12.51
C PRO A 33 -6.44 15.82 -11.36
N ILE A 34 -5.82 14.77 -10.84
CA ILE A 34 -6.29 13.99 -9.69
C ILE A 34 -5.20 14.00 -8.60
N PRO A 35 -5.52 14.36 -7.34
CA PRO A 35 -4.53 14.38 -6.26
C PRO A 35 -4.15 12.97 -5.74
N TYR A 36 -2.89 12.79 -5.32
CA TYR A 36 -2.38 11.58 -4.66
C TYR A 36 -2.73 11.52 -3.15
N SER A 37 -3.94 11.94 -2.79
CA SER A 37 -4.29 12.21 -1.39
C SER A 37 -4.71 10.98 -0.58
N LEU A 38 -5.00 9.85 -1.24
CA LEU A 38 -5.57 8.67 -0.55
C LEU A 38 -4.57 7.95 0.33
N GLY A 39 -3.28 7.91 -0.01
CA GLY A 39 -2.30 7.31 0.88
C GLY A 39 -2.06 8.15 2.15
N ALA A 40 -2.17 9.48 2.09
CA ALA A 40 -2.21 10.33 3.30
C ALA A 40 -3.44 10.03 4.18
N PHE A 41 -4.60 9.81 3.56
CA PHE A 41 -5.80 9.38 4.27
C PHE A 41 -5.62 8.00 4.94
N ILE A 42 -5.05 7.03 4.24
CA ILE A 42 -4.79 5.68 4.78
C ILE A 42 -3.76 5.75 5.92
N PHE A 43 -2.72 6.56 5.77
CA PHE A 43 -1.72 6.76 6.81
C PHE A 43 -2.33 7.39 8.07
N TYR A 44 -3.16 8.42 7.91
CA TYR A 44 -3.95 8.97 9.01
C TYR A 44 -4.83 7.90 9.66
N ALA A 45 -5.54 7.11 8.86
CA ALA A 45 -6.43 6.07 9.36
C ALA A 45 -5.65 5.01 10.16
N PHE A 46 -4.43 4.68 9.75
CA PHE A 46 -3.55 3.78 10.49
C PHE A 46 -3.07 4.40 11.82
N ILE A 47 -2.59 5.66 11.81
CA ILE A 47 -2.22 6.38 13.03
C ILE A 47 -3.39 6.42 14.01
N ALA A 48 -4.56 6.80 13.54
CA ALA A 48 -5.72 6.93 14.40
C ALA A 48 -6.16 5.57 14.96
N TYR A 49 -5.99 4.48 14.21
CA TYR A 49 -6.19 3.13 14.76
C TYR A 49 -5.15 2.80 15.84
N VAL A 50 -3.86 3.10 15.62
CA VAL A 50 -2.80 2.87 16.62
C VAL A 50 -3.08 3.59 17.95
N PHE A 51 -3.54 4.84 17.93
CA PHE A 51 -3.72 5.63 19.14
C PHE A 51 -5.09 5.44 19.84
N PHE A 52 -6.14 5.11 19.09
CA PHE A 52 -7.52 5.10 19.61
C PHE A 52 -8.19 3.73 19.60
N SER A 53 -7.52 2.67 19.11
CA SER A 53 -8.05 1.32 19.18
C SER A 53 -8.27 0.88 20.63
N PRO A 54 -9.44 0.33 20.97
CA PRO A 54 -9.67 -0.30 22.27
C PRO A 54 -8.94 -1.65 22.40
N VAL A 55 -8.46 -2.21 21.28
CA VAL A 55 -7.74 -3.48 21.22
C VAL A 55 -6.25 -3.18 21.12
N GLN A 56 -5.48 -3.60 22.14
CA GLN A 56 -4.03 -3.48 22.12
C GLN A 56 -3.39 -4.76 21.57
N THR A 57 -2.53 -4.60 20.58
CA THR A 57 -1.82 -5.71 19.93
C THR A 57 -0.39 -5.28 19.59
N PRO A 58 0.56 -6.23 19.42
CA PRO A 58 1.91 -5.91 18.97
C PRO A 58 1.95 -5.11 17.66
N LEU A 59 0.97 -5.31 16.77
CA LEU A 59 0.79 -4.54 15.54
C LEU A 59 0.67 -3.02 15.78
N LEU A 60 0.14 -2.59 16.92
CA LEU A 60 -0.05 -1.18 17.27
C LEU A 60 1.11 -0.58 18.07
N SER A 61 2.23 -1.29 18.14
CA SER A 61 3.42 -0.82 18.84
C SER A 61 4.15 0.27 18.03
N PHE A 62 5.11 0.94 18.68
CA PHE A 62 5.90 2.00 18.07
C PHE A 62 6.68 1.56 16.81
N MET A 63 7.23 0.33 16.79
CA MET A 63 8.03 -0.16 15.65
C MET A 63 7.20 -0.35 14.36
N PRO A 64 6.03 -1.05 14.37
CA PRO A 64 5.11 -1.04 13.23
C PRO A 64 4.68 0.36 12.78
N LEU A 65 4.40 1.27 13.73
CA LEU A 65 4.06 2.66 13.41
C LEU A 65 5.20 3.38 12.68
N LEU A 66 6.43 3.23 13.19
CA LEU A 66 7.63 3.81 12.58
C LEU A 66 7.86 3.26 11.17
N TYR A 67 7.70 1.94 10.99
CA TYR A 67 7.81 1.28 9.70
C TYR A 67 6.82 1.85 8.69
N VAL A 68 5.51 1.85 9.01
CA VAL A 68 4.47 2.37 8.10
C VAL A 68 4.69 3.86 7.82
N THR A 69 5.06 4.65 8.82
CA THR A 69 5.39 6.08 8.66
C THR A 69 6.54 6.27 7.68
N ALA A 70 7.62 5.52 7.83
CA ALA A 70 8.80 5.66 7.00
C ALA A 70 8.54 5.20 5.55
N ILE A 71 7.76 4.14 5.36
CA ILE A 71 7.30 3.70 4.04
C ILE A 71 6.40 4.77 3.38
N TRP A 72 5.44 5.32 4.13
CA TRP A 72 4.58 6.38 3.63
C TRP A 72 5.39 7.62 3.22
N VAL A 73 6.35 8.06 4.05
CA VAL A 73 7.24 9.19 3.74
C VAL A 73 8.05 8.93 2.47
N LEU A 74 8.63 7.74 2.30
CA LEU A 74 9.36 7.42 1.06
C LEU A 74 8.45 7.41 -0.16
N GLY A 75 7.22 6.93 -0.01
CA GLY A 75 6.26 6.90 -1.10
C GLY A 75 5.79 8.30 -1.50
N ILE A 76 5.48 9.19 -0.55
CA ILE A 76 5.02 10.55 -0.88
C ILE A 76 6.14 11.40 -1.48
N LEU A 77 7.39 11.19 -1.04
CA LEU A 77 8.55 11.83 -1.68
C LEU A 77 8.70 11.38 -3.15
N ASP A 78 8.41 10.12 -3.45
CA ASP A 78 8.46 9.61 -4.82
C ASP A 78 7.26 10.10 -5.65
N ASP A 79 6.07 10.25 -5.07
CA ASP A 79 4.92 10.84 -5.77
C ASP A 79 5.13 12.33 -6.11
N ILE A 80 5.80 13.09 -5.23
CA ILE A 80 6.04 14.54 -5.43
C ILE A 80 7.27 14.80 -6.31
N PHE A 81 8.37 14.07 -6.09
CA PHE A 81 9.67 14.34 -6.71
C PHE A 81 10.09 13.30 -7.75
N GLY A 82 9.33 12.22 -7.92
CA GLY A 82 9.62 11.14 -8.86
C GLY A 82 9.60 11.61 -10.30
N THR A 83 10.55 11.13 -11.09
CA THR A 83 10.64 11.44 -12.52
C THR A 83 9.93 10.37 -13.35
N THR A 84 9.18 10.77 -14.38
CA THR A 84 8.41 9.88 -15.28
C THR A 84 9.24 8.85 -16.05
N TYR A 85 10.57 9.01 -16.09
CA TYR A 85 11.48 8.13 -16.78
C TYR A 85 12.81 8.00 -16.04
N PRO A 86 13.44 6.81 -15.99
CA PRO A 86 13.04 5.51 -16.55
C PRO A 86 12.08 4.76 -15.61
N LYS A 87 11.24 3.88 -16.15
CA LYS A 87 10.38 2.99 -15.36
C LYS A 87 11.09 1.67 -15.02
N GLY A 88 10.88 1.17 -13.81
CA GLY A 88 11.33 -0.14 -13.34
C GLY A 88 12.74 -0.15 -12.73
N LEU A 89 12.96 -1.10 -11.81
CA LEU A 89 14.21 -1.21 -11.02
C LEU A 89 15.46 -1.28 -11.92
N LYS A 90 15.47 -2.15 -12.95
CA LYS A 90 16.59 -2.27 -13.90
C LYS A 90 16.86 -0.98 -14.66
N GLY A 91 15.83 -0.21 -15.00
CA GLY A 91 15.96 1.09 -15.67
C GLY A 91 16.59 2.13 -14.76
N HIS A 92 16.14 2.21 -13.51
CA HIS A 92 16.68 3.09 -12.48
C HIS A 92 18.13 2.77 -12.11
N PHE A 93 18.49 1.49 -11.96
CA PHE A 93 19.88 1.08 -11.72
C PHE A 93 20.78 1.36 -12.93
N LYS A 94 20.33 1.05 -14.15
CA LYS A 94 21.08 1.34 -15.37
C LYS A 94 21.29 2.85 -15.56
N GLN A 95 20.26 3.65 -15.34
CA GLN A 95 20.39 5.11 -15.45
C GLN A 95 21.28 5.66 -14.34
N ALA A 96 21.14 5.24 -13.09
CA ALA A 96 22.01 5.70 -12.00
C ALA A 96 23.48 5.39 -12.27
N PHE A 97 23.76 4.24 -12.89
CA PHE A 97 25.11 3.84 -13.31
C PHE A 97 25.65 4.68 -14.47
N VAL A 98 24.78 5.04 -15.43
CA VAL A 98 25.12 5.85 -16.61
C VAL A 98 25.27 7.33 -16.28
N THR A 99 24.39 7.88 -15.43
CA THR A 99 24.36 9.32 -15.08
C THR A 99 25.18 9.64 -13.82
N LYS A 100 25.68 8.62 -13.10
CA LYS A 100 26.32 8.72 -11.77
C LYS A 100 25.48 9.47 -10.72
N LYS A 101 24.17 9.59 -10.92
CA LYS A 101 23.23 10.21 -9.97
C LYS A 101 22.21 9.17 -9.53
N PRO A 102 22.01 8.96 -8.21
CA PRO A 102 20.97 8.05 -7.74
C PRO A 102 19.60 8.54 -8.22
N THR A 103 18.81 7.64 -8.80
CA THR A 103 17.42 7.91 -9.17
C THR A 103 16.52 7.81 -7.93
N THR A 104 15.34 8.43 -7.95
CA THR A 104 14.37 8.32 -6.84
C THR A 104 14.02 6.86 -6.54
N GLY A 105 13.91 6.03 -7.58
CA GLY A 105 13.69 4.58 -7.44
C GLY A 105 14.79 3.83 -6.71
N VAL A 106 16.08 4.18 -6.91
CA VAL A 106 17.20 3.56 -6.15
C VAL A 106 17.20 4.02 -4.70
N LEU A 107 16.96 5.31 -4.45
CA LEU A 107 16.85 5.85 -3.09
C LEU A 107 15.68 5.23 -2.33
N LYS A 108 14.54 5.05 -3.00
CA LYS A 108 13.35 4.39 -2.44
C LYS A 108 13.61 2.94 -2.09
N ALA A 109 14.18 2.17 -3.01
CA ALA A 109 14.50 0.76 -2.76
C ALA A 109 15.52 0.60 -1.63
N GLY A 110 16.60 1.40 -1.63
CA GLY A 110 17.60 1.39 -0.57
C GLY A 110 17.06 1.85 0.78
N GLY A 111 16.28 2.93 0.80
CA GLY A 111 15.62 3.42 2.01
C GLY A 111 14.66 2.40 2.61
N THR A 112 13.79 1.81 1.77
CA THR A 112 12.87 0.73 2.18
C THR A 112 13.63 -0.45 2.77
N PHE A 113 14.75 -0.84 2.16
CA PHE A 113 15.61 -1.92 2.66
C PHE A 113 16.21 -1.61 4.03
N ILE A 114 16.79 -0.42 4.21
CA ILE A 114 17.39 0.01 5.48
C ILE A 114 16.34 0.08 6.60
N ILE A 115 15.19 0.69 6.32
CA ILE A 115 14.07 0.78 7.26
C ILE A 115 13.60 -0.63 7.65
N THR A 116 13.44 -1.51 6.66
CA THR A 116 13.02 -2.89 6.91
C THR A 116 14.02 -3.63 7.80
N LEU A 117 15.32 -3.52 7.52
CA LEU A 117 16.35 -4.13 8.37
C LEU A 117 16.27 -3.62 9.81
N ALA A 118 16.20 -2.30 10.00
CA ALA A 118 16.13 -1.69 11.33
C ALA A 118 14.91 -2.21 12.13
N VAL A 119 13.75 -2.30 11.49
CA VAL A 119 12.50 -2.78 12.11
C VAL A 119 12.59 -4.27 12.42
N VAL A 120 13.12 -5.09 11.50
CA VAL A 120 13.29 -6.53 11.74
C VAL A 120 14.27 -6.79 12.88
N PHE A 121 15.38 -6.03 12.97
CA PHE A 121 16.29 -6.12 14.11
C PHE A 121 15.58 -5.76 15.42
N ALA A 122 14.73 -4.75 15.42
CA ALA A 122 13.96 -4.35 16.60
C ALA A 122 12.89 -5.39 17.01
N PHE A 123 12.41 -6.23 16.08
CA PHE A 123 11.54 -7.36 16.40
C PHE A 123 12.26 -8.52 17.09
N GLN A 124 13.60 -8.49 17.17
CA GLN A 124 14.43 -9.51 17.84
C GLN A 124 14.07 -10.95 17.43
N PRO A 125 14.16 -11.29 16.13
CA PRO A 125 13.84 -12.63 15.66
C PRO A 125 14.74 -13.67 16.31
N THR A 126 14.13 -14.81 16.65
CA THR A 126 14.78 -15.90 17.40
C THR A 126 15.60 -16.83 16.52
N SER A 127 15.47 -16.72 15.19
CA SER A 127 16.17 -17.56 14.22
C SER A 127 16.46 -16.82 12.93
N LEU A 128 17.46 -17.30 12.17
CA LEU A 128 17.77 -16.78 10.83
C LEU A 128 16.57 -16.92 9.87
N GLN A 129 15.81 -18.01 9.99
CA GLN A 129 14.63 -18.23 9.15
C GLN A 129 13.53 -17.19 9.42
N GLU A 130 13.32 -16.83 10.68
CA GLU A 130 12.39 -15.76 11.06
C GLU A 130 12.86 -14.38 10.56
N PHE A 131 14.14 -14.08 10.75
CA PHE A 131 14.77 -12.85 10.25
C PHE A 131 14.58 -12.70 8.72
N VAL A 132 14.92 -13.73 7.95
CA VAL A 132 14.76 -13.72 6.48
C VAL A 132 13.29 -13.59 6.09
N ARG A 133 12.38 -14.31 6.76
CA ARG A 133 10.95 -14.27 6.44
C ARG A 133 10.35 -12.88 6.67
N TYR A 134 10.68 -12.20 7.77
CA TYR A 134 10.18 -10.85 8.03
C TYR A 134 10.72 -9.83 7.02
N ILE A 135 12.01 -9.92 6.63
CA ILE A 135 12.57 -9.08 5.57
C ILE A 135 11.80 -9.29 4.26
N LEU A 136 11.58 -10.55 3.87
CA LEU A 136 10.86 -10.86 2.64
C LEU A 136 9.43 -10.29 2.66
N LEU A 137 8.68 -10.47 3.75
CA LEU A 137 7.31 -9.94 3.86
C LEU A 137 7.26 -8.41 3.82
N LEU A 138 8.12 -7.75 4.60
CA LEU A 138 8.17 -6.28 4.69
C LEU A 138 8.77 -5.62 3.45
N LEU A 139 9.40 -6.36 2.54
CA LEU A 139 9.83 -5.80 1.24
C LEU A 139 8.86 -6.15 0.12
N LEU A 140 8.50 -7.43 0.01
CA LEU A 140 7.79 -7.94 -1.16
C LEU A 140 6.31 -7.55 -1.17
N ILE A 141 5.65 -7.45 -0.01
CA ILE A 141 4.22 -7.08 0.02
C ILE A 141 4.02 -5.60 -0.34
N PRO A 142 4.72 -4.62 0.28
CA PRO A 142 4.67 -3.22 -0.17
C PRO A 142 5.02 -3.06 -1.64
N HIS A 143 6.10 -3.71 -2.09
CA HIS A 143 6.51 -3.65 -3.50
C HIS A 143 5.44 -4.25 -4.42
N GLY A 144 4.90 -5.40 -4.07
CA GLY A 144 3.84 -6.08 -4.81
C GLY A 144 2.59 -5.24 -4.95
N MET A 145 2.11 -4.63 -3.86
CA MET A 145 0.95 -3.72 -3.92
C MET A 145 1.22 -2.55 -4.88
N ASN A 146 2.42 -1.96 -4.86
CA ASN A 146 2.82 -0.93 -5.81
C ASN A 146 2.81 -1.41 -7.27
N LEU A 147 3.20 -2.66 -7.54
CA LEU A 147 3.14 -3.24 -8.90
C LEU A 147 1.71 -3.37 -9.42
N PHE A 148 0.74 -3.54 -8.53
CA PHE A 148 -0.67 -3.60 -8.89
C PHE A 148 -1.34 -2.23 -9.01
N ASP A 149 -0.73 -1.15 -8.46
CA ASP A 149 -1.24 0.23 -8.56
C ASP A 149 -1.01 0.83 -9.95
N THR A 150 -1.73 0.28 -10.92
CA THR A 150 -1.65 0.65 -12.34
C THR A 150 -3.00 1.07 -12.90
N ARG A 151 -4.08 0.76 -12.18
CA ARG A 151 -5.46 1.14 -12.49
C ARG A 151 -6.25 1.30 -11.18
N PRO A 152 -7.32 2.12 -11.20
CA PRO A 152 -8.15 2.34 -10.02
C PRO A 152 -8.63 1.05 -9.36
N LEU A 153 -8.62 1.02 -8.02
CA LEU A 153 -9.13 -0.04 -7.16
C LEU A 153 -8.40 -1.39 -7.23
N ARG A 154 -7.28 -1.53 -7.96
CA ARG A 154 -6.53 -2.80 -7.97
C ARG A 154 -5.95 -3.14 -6.60
N VAL A 155 -5.28 -2.18 -5.96
CA VAL A 155 -4.75 -2.37 -4.59
C VAL A 155 -5.88 -2.58 -3.60
N TRP A 156 -6.98 -1.83 -3.74
CA TRP A 156 -8.19 -2.02 -2.93
C TRP A 156 -8.74 -3.45 -3.03
N LYS A 157 -8.83 -4.02 -4.24
CA LYS A 157 -9.31 -5.40 -4.46
C LYS A 157 -8.38 -6.45 -3.86
N LEU A 158 -7.07 -6.22 -3.93
CA LEU A 158 -6.10 -7.10 -3.26
C LEU A 158 -6.20 -7.00 -1.74
N ALA A 159 -6.34 -5.80 -1.19
CA ALA A 159 -6.60 -5.61 0.22
C ALA A 159 -7.92 -6.29 0.64
N PHE A 160 -8.97 -6.24 -0.19
CA PHE A 160 -10.22 -6.96 0.03
C PHE A 160 -9.99 -8.48 0.15
N LEU A 161 -9.14 -9.06 -0.72
CA LEU A 161 -8.83 -10.48 -0.65
C LEU A 161 -8.16 -10.86 0.68
N PHE A 162 -7.27 -10.00 1.19
CA PHE A 162 -6.70 -10.19 2.53
C PHE A 162 -7.79 -10.09 3.62
N ILE A 163 -8.68 -9.10 3.55
CA ILE A 163 -9.81 -8.96 4.49
C ILE A 163 -10.66 -10.25 4.51
N VAL A 164 -10.98 -10.81 3.34
CA VAL A 164 -11.71 -12.08 3.23
C VAL A 164 -10.92 -13.24 3.83
N ALA A 165 -9.61 -13.32 3.60
CA ALA A 165 -8.75 -14.35 4.19
C ALA A 165 -8.69 -14.25 5.74
N PHE A 166 -8.82 -13.05 6.29
CA PHE A 166 -8.84 -12.79 7.74
C PHE A 166 -10.26 -12.70 8.33
N LEU A 167 -11.30 -13.06 7.58
CA LEU A 167 -12.70 -12.97 8.02
C LEU A 167 -12.96 -13.59 9.42
N PRO A 168 -12.40 -14.77 9.78
CA PRO A 168 -12.57 -15.32 11.12
C PRO A 168 -12.08 -14.39 12.24
N VAL A 169 -10.98 -13.66 12.02
CA VAL A 169 -10.43 -12.70 12.99
C VAL A 169 -11.34 -11.49 13.15
N LEU A 170 -11.98 -11.05 12.05
CA LEU A 170 -12.86 -9.89 12.06
C LEU A 170 -14.09 -10.06 12.95
N PHE A 171 -14.59 -11.30 13.11
CA PHE A 171 -15.73 -11.58 14.00
C PHE A 171 -15.44 -11.35 15.49
N TYR A 172 -14.17 -11.30 15.89
CA TYR A 172 -13.77 -11.03 17.27
C TYR A 172 -13.50 -9.54 17.53
N LEU A 173 -13.53 -8.70 16.50
CA LEU A 173 -13.30 -7.26 16.67
C LEU A 173 -14.54 -6.58 17.26
N PRO A 174 -14.35 -5.57 18.13
CA PRO A 174 -15.45 -4.71 18.55
C PRO A 174 -16.16 -4.08 17.35
N PHE A 175 -17.48 -3.92 17.44
CA PHE A 175 -18.29 -3.39 16.35
C PHE A 175 -17.81 -2.02 15.86
N ASP A 176 -17.37 -1.14 16.76
CA ASP A 176 -16.88 0.19 16.39
C ASP A 176 -15.55 0.16 15.64
N VAL A 177 -14.69 -0.85 15.90
CA VAL A 177 -13.46 -1.11 15.12
C VAL A 177 -13.81 -1.64 13.74
N LEU A 178 -14.76 -2.58 13.64
CA LEU A 178 -15.22 -3.09 12.33
C LEU A 178 -15.82 -1.97 11.49
N LEU A 179 -16.71 -1.17 12.08
CA LEU A 179 -17.35 -0.03 11.42
C LEU A 179 -16.31 0.99 10.95
N TYR A 180 -15.26 1.23 11.74
CA TYR A 180 -14.14 2.08 11.36
C TYR A 180 -13.44 1.59 10.10
N PHE A 181 -13.04 0.32 10.04
CA PHE A 181 -12.37 -0.24 8.86
C PHE A 181 -13.27 -0.28 7.63
N VAL A 182 -14.55 -0.63 7.78
CA VAL A 182 -15.53 -0.58 6.69
C VAL A 182 -15.63 0.85 6.14
N THR A 183 -15.64 1.86 7.00
CA THR A 183 -15.69 3.27 6.60
C THR A 183 -14.43 3.69 5.83
N VAL A 184 -13.23 3.34 6.33
CA VAL A 184 -11.96 3.60 5.62
C VAL A 184 -11.99 2.96 4.24
N PHE A 185 -12.38 1.68 4.18
CA PHE A 185 -12.44 0.91 2.93
C PHE A 185 -13.44 1.49 1.93
N TYR A 186 -14.60 1.93 2.42
CA TYR A 186 -15.63 2.57 1.61
C TYR A 186 -15.20 3.93 1.06
N ILE A 187 -14.54 4.77 1.86
CA ILE A 187 -14.04 6.08 1.41
C ILE A 187 -13.03 5.91 0.28
N VAL A 188 -12.05 5.00 0.44
CA VAL A 188 -11.08 4.68 -0.63
C VAL A 188 -11.79 4.17 -1.87
N PHE A 189 -12.75 3.25 -1.71
CA PHE A 189 -13.54 2.71 -2.82
C PHE A 189 -14.24 3.82 -3.62
N VAL A 190 -14.94 4.73 -2.94
CA VAL A 190 -15.69 5.81 -3.60
C VAL A 190 -14.75 6.80 -4.26
N MET A 191 -13.72 7.27 -3.57
CA MET A 191 -12.83 8.30 -4.08
C MET A 191 -11.97 7.81 -5.25
N GLU A 192 -11.40 6.61 -5.15
CA GLU A 192 -10.59 6.03 -6.22
C GLU A 192 -11.47 5.50 -7.36
N GLY A 193 -12.58 4.83 -7.03
CA GLY A 193 -13.51 4.26 -8.02
C GLY A 193 -14.15 5.32 -8.93
N HIS A 194 -14.45 6.50 -8.38
CA HIS A 194 -14.91 7.67 -9.14
C HIS A 194 -13.78 8.56 -9.66
N LYS A 195 -12.52 8.12 -9.56
CA LYS A 195 -11.34 8.84 -10.06
C LYS A 195 -11.24 10.27 -9.52
N LYS A 196 -11.66 10.50 -8.27
CA LYS A 196 -11.55 11.79 -7.58
C LYS A 196 -10.22 11.96 -6.88
N ALA A 197 -9.61 10.87 -6.44
CA ALA A 197 -8.27 10.86 -5.87
C ALA A 197 -7.57 9.56 -6.26
N MET A 198 -6.24 9.59 -6.29
CA MET A 198 -5.40 8.44 -6.58
C MET A 198 -4.73 7.95 -5.30
N LEU A 199 -4.52 6.64 -5.21
CA LEU A 199 -3.74 6.01 -4.15
C LEU A 199 -2.27 6.46 -4.19
N GLY A 200 -1.66 6.38 -5.36
CA GLY A 200 -0.27 6.75 -5.59
C GLY A 200 0.70 5.73 -4.99
N ASP A 201 1.98 5.92 -5.25
CA ASP A 201 3.02 5.05 -4.70
C ASP A 201 3.04 5.15 -3.17
N ASN A 202 2.72 6.32 -2.60
CA ASN A 202 2.58 6.50 -1.16
C ASN A 202 1.46 5.64 -0.56
N GLY A 203 0.30 5.55 -1.20
CA GLY A 203 -0.80 4.75 -0.67
C GLY A 203 -0.60 3.25 -0.90
N ALA A 204 -0.14 2.84 -2.09
CA ALA A 204 0.00 1.43 -2.44
C ALA A 204 1.04 0.73 -1.56
N THR A 205 2.21 1.34 -1.37
CA THR A 205 3.25 0.81 -0.48
C THR A 205 2.81 0.83 0.98
N THR A 206 2.08 1.85 1.43
CA THR A 206 1.53 1.94 2.79
C THR A 206 0.52 0.83 3.08
N VAL A 207 -0.42 0.58 2.15
CA VAL A 207 -1.36 -0.54 2.27
C VAL A 207 -0.61 -1.87 2.36
N GLY A 208 0.38 -2.08 1.50
CA GLY A 208 1.21 -3.29 1.55
C GLY A 208 2.03 -3.42 2.83
N ALA A 209 2.51 -2.31 3.40
CA ALA A 209 3.23 -2.29 4.68
C ALA A 209 2.32 -2.71 5.83
N ILE A 210 1.09 -2.19 5.88
CA ILE A 210 0.07 -2.58 6.87
C ILE A 210 -0.26 -4.08 6.72
N ILE A 211 -0.49 -4.56 5.50
CA ILE A 211 -0.78 -5.97 5.24
C ILE A 211 0.39 -6.87 5.63
N ALA A 212 1.63 -6.46 5.36
CA ALA A 212 2.81 -7.21 5.77
C ALA A 212 2.88 -7.41 7.28
N LEU A 213 2.62 -6.35 8.05
CA LEU A 213 2.56 -6.42 9.50
C LEU A 213 1.40 -7.28 10.00
N VAL A 214 0.20 -7.16 9.39
CA VAL A 214 -0.94 -8.03 9.72
C VAL A 214 -0.58 -9.50 9.49
N VAL A 215 0.06 -9.82 8.36
CA VAL A 215 0.53 -11.18 8.05
C VAL A 215 1.55 -11.66 9.09
N ILE A 216 2.53 -10.84 9.48
CA ILE A 216 3.53 -11.18 10.49
C ILE A 216 2.88 -11.51 11.84
N PHE A 217 1.93 -10.69 12.30
CA PHE A 217 1.37 -10.81 13.65
C PHE A 217 0.16 -11.75 13.76
N HIS A 218 -0.55 -12.04 12.66
CA HIS A 218 -1.83 -12.77 12.69
C HIS A 218 -1.84 -14.05 11.86
N THR A 219 -0.70 -14.47 11.27
CA THR A 219 -0.62 -15.74 10.53
C THR A 219 0.51 -16.62 11.04
N GLY A 220 0.35 -17.94 10.88
CA GLY A 220 1.37 -18.91 11.22
C GLY A 220 2.55 -18.90 10.24
N VAL A 221 3.66 -19.51 10.66
CA VAL A 221 4.91 -19.55 9.90
C VAL A 221 4.73 -20.11 8.48
N THR A 222 3.91 -21.14 8.32
CA THR A 222 3.63 -21.74 7.01
C THR A 222 2.94 -20.76 6.07
N GLN A 223 1.90 -20.06 6.55
CA GLN A 223 1.19 -19.06 5.76
C GLN A 223 2.11 -17.90 5.36
N GLN A 224 2.96 -17.45 6.28
CA GLN A 224 3.95 -16.39 6.03
C GLN A 224 4.90 -16.77 4.88
N TRP A 225 5.42 -18.00 4.85
CA TRP A 225 6.27 -18.47 3.75
C TRP A 225 5.52 -18.59 2.42
N ILE A 226 4.28 -19.09 2.44
CA ILE A 226 3.43 -19.17 1.25
C ILE A 226 3.22 -17.76 0.66
N ILE A 227 2.88 -16.78 1.50
CA ILE A 227 2.66 -15.39 1.06
C ILE A 227 3.97 -14.80 0.52
N ALA A 228 5.10 -15.00 1.19
CA ALA A 228 6.40 -14.53 0.70
C ALA A 228 6.74 -15.13 -0.67
N LEU A 229 6.49 -16.43 -0.88
CA LEU A 229 6.71 -17.11 -2.16
C LEU A 229 5.78 -16.58 -3.26
N LEU A 230 4.50 -16.36 -2.94
CA LEU A 230 3.53 -15.78 -3.86
C LEU A 230 3.96 -14.38 -4.32
N PHE A 231 4.34 -13.50 -3.39
CA PHE A 231 4.80 -12.15 -3.74
C PHE A 231 6.16 -12.15 -4.46
N THR A 232 7.03 -13.12 -4.18
CA THR A 232 8.26 -13.33 -4.97
C THR A 232 7.91 -13.68 -6.42
N ALA A 233 6.98 -14.62 -6.63
CA ALA A 233 6.54 -15.03 -7.95
C ALA A 233 5.87 -13.87 -8.71
N VAL A 234 5.00 -13.10 -8.03
CA VAL A 234 4.39 -11.87 -8.56
C VAL A 234 5.46 -10.88 -9.01
N THR A 235 6.46 -10.62 -8.16
CA THR A 235 7.54 -9.68 -8.47
C THR A 235 8.30 -10.11 -9.73
N PHE A 236 8.63 -11.40 -9.85
CA PHE A 236 9.31 -11.93 -11.02
C PHE A 236 8.45 -11.89 -12.29
N LEU A 237 7.15 -12.16 -12.16
CA LEU A 237 6.20 -12.09 -13.28
C LEU A 237 6.05 -10.65 -13.80
N ALA A 238 6.04 -9.67 -12.89
CA ALA A 238 5.96 -8.26 -13.23
C ALA A 238 7.17 -7.75 -14.02
N GLU A 239 8.36 -8.35 -13.82
CA GLU A 239 9.55 -8.01 -14.62
C GLU A 239 9.43 -8.45 -16.08
N ARG A 240 8.70 -9.54 -16.33
CA ARG A 240 8.60 -10.16 -17.66
C ARG A 240 7.38 -9.71 -18.44
N THR A 241 6.30 -9.38 -17.74
CA THR A 241 4.98 -9.12 -18.33
C THR A 241 4.23 -8.05 -17.55
N SER A 242 3.47 -7.21 -18.25
CA SER A 242 2.56 -6.27 -17.61
C SER A 242 1.32 -6.99 -17.07
N PHE A 243 0.97 -6.81 -15.80
CA PHE A 243 -0.28 -7.37 -15.25
C PHE A 243 -1.51 -6.93 -16.03
N THR A 244 -1.51 -5.69 -16.53
CA THR A 244 -2.59 -5.18 -17.37
C THR A 244 -2.80 -6.04 -18.62
N SER A 245 -1.72 -6.45 -19.29
CA SER A 245 -1.85 -7.27 -20.50
C SER A 245 -2.33 -8.70 -20.20
N ILE A 246 -2.01 -9.25 -19.01
CA ILE A 246 -2.55 -10.53 -18.55
C ILE A 246 -4.05 -10.40 -18.26
N ILE A 247 -4.44 -9.37 -17.51
CA ILE A 247 -5.84 -9.12 -17.13
C ILE A 247 -6.72 -8.91 -18.36
N GLU A 248 -6.25 -8.18 -19.37
CA GLU A 248 -7.01 -7.92 -20.60
C GLU A 248 -7.23 -9.16 -21.47
N ARG A 249 -6.34 -10.16 -21.38
CA ARG A 249 -6.46 -11.42 -22.13
C ARG A 249 -7.50 -12.38 -21.55
N HIS A 250 -7.86 -12.24 -20.27
CA HIS A 250 -8.80 -13.13 -19.59
C HIS A 250 -10.10 -12.40 -19.25
N SER A 251 -11.22 -12.84 -19.84
CA SER A 251 -12.53 -12.19 -19.70
C SER A 251 -12.98 -12.04 -18.24
N LEU A 252 -12.78 -13.07 -17.41
CA LEU A 252 -13.10 -13.03 -15.98
C LEU A 252 -12.25 -12.02 -15.21
N LEU A 253 -10.93 -11.99 -15.44
CA LEU A 253 -10.04 -11.02 -14.79
C LEU A 253 -10.37 -9.60 -15.21
N ARG A 254 -10.69 -9.40 -16.49
CA ARG A 254 -11.13 -8.09 -17.01
C ARG A 254 -12.44 -7.64 -16.37
N LEU A 255 -13.41 -8.53 -16.21
CA LEU A 255 -14.66 -8.22 -15.52
C LEU A 255 -14.38 -7.77 -14.08
N LEU A 256 -13.59 -8.55 -13.33
CA LEU A 256 -13.21 -8.22 -11.96
C LEU A 256 -12.44 -6.88 -11.88
N ASP A 257 -11.56 -6.60 -12.84
CA ASP A 257 -10.80 -5.34 -12.92
C ASP A 257 -11.70 -4.12 -13.13
N GLN A 258 -12.83 -4.30 -13.81
CA GLN A 258 -13.80 -3.22 -14.09
C GLN A 258 -14.79 -2.97 -12.95
N ILE A 259 -15.04 -3.95 -12.07
CA ILE A 259 -15.96 -3.79 -10.94
C ILE A 259 -15.55 -2.58 -10.07
N GLY A 260 -16.53 -1.72 -9.76
CA GLY A 260 -16.38 -0.57 -8.88
C GLY A 260 -15.74 0.66 -9.51
N VAL A 261 -15.19 0.54 -10.73
CA VAL A 261 -14.61 1.68 -11.45
C VAL A 261 -15.72 2.35 -12.25
N SER A 262 -15.95 3.64 -12.03
CA SER A 262 -16.97 4.38 -12.76
C SER A 262 -16.63 4.39 -14.27
N THR A 263 -17.52 3.85 -15.07
CA THR A 263 -17.43 3.80 -16.53
C THR A 263 -17.78 5.11 -17.22
N GLN A 264 -18.04 6.19 -16.46
CA GLN A 264 -18.45 7.48 -17.05
C GLN A 264 -17.53 7.85 -18.21
N GLU A 265 -18.11 7.78 -19.40
CA GLU A 265 -17.56 8.20 -20.69
C GLU A 265 -17.25 9.70 -20.66
#